data_AF-A0A1H1F6W4-F1
#
_entry.id   AF-A0A1H1F6W4-F1
#
_cell.length_a   1.000
_cell.length_b   1.000
_cell.length_c   1.000
_cell.angle_alpha   90.00
_cell.angle_beta   90.00
_cell.angle_gamma   90.00
#
_symmetry.space_group_name_H-M   'P 1'
#
loop_
_entity.id
_entity.type
_entity.pdbx_description
1 polymer ?
#
loop_
_entity_poly.entity_id
_entity_poly.type
_entity_poly.pdbx_seq_one_letter_code
_entity_poly.pdbx_strand_id
1 'polypeptide(L)'
;MSGDDEVHGYVTDDDPDEKEEIVEGDTHGDTQDAAEDATARELDELEGDEEAVPPVQIQSPVVKTVARIVTPFVIAFGVYLTLFGTSLPGGAFQGGVMMASAVILIGLAFGFEPTQRWLDPRGLAGLFVLGAFLFGGIAIVAVPLGGAVLELFVFPLSVEDMVKLVEVAIAALVSGVIIGLVIWLAAGYEKAEKDGGDDA
;
A
#
# COMPACT_ATOMS: atom_id res chain seq x y z
N MET A 1 46.71 -17.71 45.57
CA MET A 1 46.24 -17.49 46.95
C MET A 1 47.48 -17.11 47.74
N SER A 2 47.77 -15.82 47.87
CA SER A 2 47.25 -14.86 48.87
C SER A 2 48.12 -14.85 50.12
N GLY A 3 48.29 -13.66 50.70
CA GLY A 3 48.89 -13.43 52.02
C GLY A 3 50.24 -12.74 51.91
N ASP A 4 50.37 -11.42 51.82
CA ASP A 4 49.87 -10.30 52.66
C ASP A 4 50.85 -9.91 53.80
N ASP A 5 50.86 -8.59 54.00
CA ASP A 5 51.20 -7.78 55.17
C ASP A 5 52.66 -7.28 55.34
N GLU A 6 52.97 -6.00 55.06
CA GLU A 6 52.76 -4.76 55.86
C GLU A 6 53.92 -4.58 56.89
N VAL A 7 54.70 -3.49 56.96
CA VAL A 7 54.40 -2.26 57.72
C VAL A 7 55.66 -1.34 57.80
N HIS A 8 55.44 -0.02 57.72
CA HIS A 8 56.16 1.17 58.26
C HIS A 8 57.64 1.52 57.95
N GLY A 9 57.79 2.80 57.57
CA GLY A 9 58.87 3.67 58.03
C GLY A 9 58.56 5.15 57.75
N TYR A 10 58.12 5.89 58.77
CA TYR A 10 58.16 7.36 58.79
C TYR A 10 59.45 7.79 59.51
N VAL A 11 60.14 8.81 58.99
CA VAL A 11 61.08 9.65 59.74
C VAL A 11 60.78 11.11 59.39
N THR A 12 60.77 11.92 60.44
CA THR A 12 60.31 13.30 60.58
C THR A 12 61.45 14.33 60.40
N ASP A 13 61.07 15.60 60.59
CA ASP A 13 61.87 16.79 60.95
C ASP A 13 62.15 17.72 59.75
N ASP A 14 61.42 18.82 59.56
CA ASP A 14 61.36 20.11 60.29
C ASP A 14 62.24 21.20 59.62
N ASP A 15 61.52 22.21 59.10
CA ASP A 15 61.88 23.64 58.97
C ASP A 15 62.88 24.11 57.88
N PRO A 16 62.91 25.42 57.52
CA PRO A 16 62.16 25.98 56.41
C PRO A 16 63.07 26.76 55.43
N ASP A 17 62.43 27.40 54.45
CA ASP A 17 62.95 28.51 53.64
C ASP A 17 63.87 28.20 52.43
N GLU A 18 63.31 28.58 51.28
CA GLU A 18 63.92 28.93 49.99
C GLU A 18 64.44 27.78 49.10
N LYS A 19 63.72 27.53 47.99
CA LYS A 19 64.14 27.98 46.64
C LYS A 19 63.15 27.67 45.52
N GLU A 20 62.98 28.68 44.67
CA GLU A 20 62.65 28.67 43.23
C GLU A 20 61.22 28.27 42.80
N GLU A 21 60.37 29.30 42.65
CA GLU A 21 59.13 29.24 41.89
C GLU A 21 59.46 29.25 40.37
N ILE A 22 59.18 28.13 39.72
CA ILE A 22 59.23 27.98 38.27
C ILE A 22 57.85 28.42 37.74
N VAL A 23 57.80 29.55 37.04
CA VAL A 23 56.57 30.01 36.36
C VAL A 23 56.43 29.26 35.04
N GLU A 24 55.53 28.30 34.99
CA GLU A 24 55.11 27.61 33.76
C GLU A 24 54.41 28.58 32.81
N GLY A 25 54.98 28.75 31.62
CA GLY A 25 54.37 29.48 30.50
C GLY A 25 53.47 28.57 29.68
N ASP A 26 52.17 28.83 29.80
CA ASP A 26 51.04 28.55 28.90
C ASP A 26 51.37 27.93 27.52
N THR A 27 51.11 26.64 27.35
CA THR A 27 51.01 25.97 26.03
C THR A 27 49.89 24.93 26.04
N HIS A 28 48.66 25.30 26.33
CA HIS A 28 47.50 24.39 26.22
C HIS A 28 46.26 25.12 25.68
N GLY A 29 46.17 25.26 24.35
CA GLY A 29 44.97 25.83 23.73
C GLY A 29 44.74 25.41 22.27
N ASP A 30 45.80 25.18 21.49
CA ASP A 30 45.66 25.07 20.02
C ASP A 30 45.33 23.67 19.49
N THR A 31 45.61 22.60 20.25
CA THR A 31 45.46 21.21 19.75
C THR A 31 44.09 20.59 20.05
N GLN A 32 43.34 21.15 21.00
CA GLN A 32 42.04 20.62 21.41
C GLN A 32 40.92 21.14 20.50
N ASP A 33 41.00 22.42 20.12
CA ASP A 33 40.06 23.10 19.21
C ASP A 33 40.11 22.50 17.80
N ALA A 34 41.31 22.17 17.30
CA ALA A 34 41.49 21.52 16.00
C ALA A 34 40.97 20.07 15.96
N ALA A 35 40.99 19.35 17.09
CA ALA A 35 40.48 17.99 17.18
C ALA A 35 38.95 17.96 17.28
N GLU A 36 38.36 18.91 18.02
CA GLU A 36 36.91 19.09 18.09
C GLU A 36 36.33 19.55 16.76
N ASP A 37 37.00 20.45 16.04
CA ASP A 37 36.59 20.95 14.72
C ASP A 37 36.76 19.90 13.61
N ALA A 38 37.76 19.01 13.71
CA ALA A 38 37.88 17.85 12.83
C ALA A 38 36.78 16.82 13.10
N THR A 39 36.48 16.55 14.38
CA THR A 39 35.42 15.62 14.77
C THR A 39 34.04 16.17 14.40
N ALA A 40 33.80 17.47 14.55
CA ALA A 40 32.56 18.13 14.17
C ALA A 40 32.33 18.06 12.65
N ARG A 41 33.38 18.26 11.84
CA ARG A 41 33.30 18.10 10.39
C ARG A 41 33.08 16.65 9.96
N GLU A 42 33.73 15.71 10.64
CA GLU A 42 33.55 14.27 10.36
C GLU A 42 32.13 13.80 10.75
N LEU A 43 31.52 14.40 11.78
CA LEU A 43 30.12 14.17 12.14
C LEU A 43 29.16 14.86 11.15
N ASP A 44 29.43 16.09 10.72
CA ASP A 44 28.65 16.81 9.68
C ASP A 44 28.70 16.07 8.32
N GLU A 45 29.85 15.46 7.99
CA GLU A 45 30.03 14.63 6.78
C GLU A 45 29.31 13.27 6.88
N LEU A 46 29.05 12.77 8.10
CA LEU A 46 28.27 11.54 8.34
C LEU A 46 26.77 11.81 8.49
N GLU A 47 26.39 13.03 8.86
CA GLU A 47 25.00 13.52 8.92
C GLU A 47 24.50 14.03 7.54
N GLY A 48 25.42 14.35 6.61
CA GLY A 48 25.12 14.90 5.29
C GLY A 48 24.56 13.91 4.25
N ASP A 49 24.65 12.61 4.50
CA ASP A 49 24.20 11.56 3.58
C ASP A 49 23.30 10.52 4.29
N GLU A 50 22.34 10.98 5.10
CA GLU A 50 21.08 10.23 5.22
C GLU A 50 20.34 10.33 3.87
N GLU A 51 20.92 9.72 2.84
CA GLU A 51 20.29 9.48 1.57
C GLU A 51 19.05 8.66 1.89
N ALA A 52 17.90 9.34 1.94
CA ALA A 52 16.62 8.76 2.34
C ALA A 52 16.42 7.49 1.53
N VAL A 53 16.65 6.33 2.16
CA VAL A 53 16.58 5.02 1.51
C VAL A 53 15.17 4.96 0.94
N PRO A 54 14.99 5.08 -0.40
CA PRO A 54 13.65 5.12 -0.94
C PRO A 54 12.99 3.81 -0.52
N PRO A 55 11.74 3.82 -0.04
CA PRO A 55 11.09 2.61 0.45
C PRO A 55 11.14 1.58 -0.67
N VAL A 56 12.00 0.57 -0.52
CA VAL A 56 12.20 -0.43 -1.57
C VAL A 56 10.98 -1.34 -1.53
N GLN A 57 9.93 -0.98 -2.28
CA GLN A 57 8.75 -1.83 -2.47
C GLN A 57 9.12 -2.99 -3.40
N ILE A 58 9.88 -3.96 -2.89
CA ILE A 58 10.18 -5.19 -3.64
C ILE A 58 8.95 -6.08 -3.65
N GLN A 59 8.05 -5.84 -4.60
CA GLN A 59 7.00 -6.80 -4.90
C GLN A 59 7.66 -8.11 -5.40
N SER A 60 7.38 -9.21 -4.70
CA SER A 60 7.99 -10.53 -4.96
C SER A 60 7.77 -11.02 -6.40
N PRO A 61 8.83 -11.45 -7.12
CA PRO A 61 8.71 -12.04 -8.46
C PRO A 61 7.77 -13.27 -8.48
N VAL A 62 7.72 -14.01 -7.37
CA VAL A 62 6.82 -15.16 -7.22
C VAL A 62 5.37 -14.68 -7.20
N VAL A 63 5.06 -13.63 -6.43
CA VAL A 63 3.70 -13.05 -6.34
C VAL A 63 3.25 -12.54 -7.71
N LYS A 64 4.09 -11.80 -8.43
CA LYS A 64 3.80 -11.33 -9.80
C LYS A 64 3.48 -12.47 -10.76
N THR A 65 4.28 -13.53 -10.69
CA THR A 65 4.11 -14.70 -11.56
C THR A 65 2.82 -15.44 -11.25
N VAL A 66 2.56 -15.72 -9.96
CA VAL A 66 1.33 -16.39 -9.53
C VAL A 66 0.10 -15.55 -9.87
N ALA A 67 0.11 -14.25 -9.58
CA ALA A 67 -0.99 -13.35 -9.91
C ALA A 67 -1.31 -13.36 -11.41
N ARG A 68 -0.29 -13.27 -12.28
CA ARG A 68 -0.46 -13.33 -13.74
C ARG A 68 -1.08 -14.65 -14.20
N ILE A 69 -0.70 -15.78 -13.60
CA ILE A 69 -1.23 -17.10 -13.96
C ILE A 69 -2.66 -17.28 -13.43
N VAL A 70 -2.94 -16.89 -12.20
CA VAL A 70 -4.21 -17.13 -11.50
C VAL A 70 -5.33 -16.21 -11.98
N THR A 71 -5.01 -14.95 -12.29
CA THR A 71 -5.99 -13.92 -12.72
C THR A 71 -6.96 -14.40 -13.81
N PRO A 72 -6.53 -14.98 -14.96
CA PRO A 72 -7.46 -15.44 -15.98
C PRO A 72 -8.42 -16.54 -15.48
N PHE A 73 -7.97 -17.43 -14.57
CA PHE A 73 -8.84 -18.45 -13.98
C PHE A 73 -9.87 -17.85 -13.02
N VAL A 74 -9.47 -16.85 -12.23
CA VAL A 74 -10.38 -16.14 -11.31
C VAL A 74 -11.45 -15.39 -12.11
N ILE A 75 -11.07 -14.71 -13.19
CA ILE A 75 -12.03 -14.03 -14.09
C ILE A 75 -12.98 -15.06 -14.71
N ALA A 76 -12.46 -16.15 -15.28
CA ALA A 76 -13.28 -17.19 -15.88
C ALA A 76 -14.27 -17.81 -14.86
N PHE A 77 -13.81 -18.02 -13.62
CA PHE A 77 -14.67 -18.50 -12.54
C PHE A 77 -15.74 -17.47 -12.15
N GLY A 78 -15.41 -16.19 -12.10
CA GLY A 78 -16.38 -15.11 -11.87
C GLY A 78 -17.45 -15.03 -12.97
N VAL A 79 -17.06 -15.20 -14.23
CA VAL A 79 -18.00 -15.31 -15.36
C VAL A 79 -18.89 -16.54 -15.21
N TYR A 80 -18.31 -17.70 -14.86
CA TYR A 80 -19.06 -18.92 -14.59
C TYR A 80 -20.10 -18.73 -13.47
N LEU A 81 -19.71 -18.17 -12.32
CA LEU A 81 -20.64 -17.88 -11.22
C LEU A 81 -21.78 -16.93 -11.64
N THR A 82 -21.50 -16.02 -12.57
CA THR A 82 -22.49 -15.09 -13.12
C THR A 82 -23.49 -15.78 -14.04
N LEU A 83 -23.03 -16.64 -14.95
CA LEU A 83 -23.88 -17.25 -15.98
C LEU A 83 -24.69 -18.46 -15.50
N PHE A 84 -24.26 -19.10 -14.42
CA PHE A 84 -24.88 -20.32 -13.88
C PHE A 84 -25.49 -20.11 -12.48
N GLY A 85 -25.64 -18.86 -12.04
CA GLY A 85 -26.15 -18.51 -10.71
C GLY A 85 -27.60 -18.94 -10.44
N THR A 86 -28.38 -19.18 -11.50
CA THR A 86 -29.75 -19.71 -11.39
C THR A 86 -29.81 -21.19 -11.05
N SER A 87 -28.78 -21.95 -11.40
CA SER A 87 -28.75 -23.42 -11.32
C SER A 87 -27.83 -23.94 -10.22
N LEU A 88 -26.86 -23.12 -9.80
CA LEU A 88 -25.82 -23.48 -8.84
C LEU A 88 -25.67 -22.38 -7.78
N PRO A 89 -25.11 -22.68 -6.59
CA PRO A 89 -24.74 -21.66 -5.62
C PRO A 89 -23.81 -20.63 -6.27
N GLY A 90 -24.24 -19.37 -6.32
CA GLY A 90 -23.58 -18.37 -7.15
C GLY A 90 -24.44 -17.14 -7.37
N GLY A 91 -24.21 -16.48 -8.51
CA GLY A 91 -24.99 -15.35 -8.97
C GLY A 91 -24.15 -14.14 -9.33
N ALA A 92 -24.82 -13.18 -9.95
CA ALA A 92 -24.23 -11.95 -10.46
C ALA A 92 -23.36 -11.18 -9.46
N PHE A 93 -23.82 -11.05 -8.21
CA PHE A 93 -23.07 -10.31 -7.20
C PHE A 93 -21.73 -11.00 -6.89
N GLN A 94 -21.76 -12.30 -6.62
CA GLN A 94 -20.56 -13.07 -6.28
C GLN A 94 -19.60 -13.15 -7.48
N GLY A 95 -20.13 -13.36 -8.68
CA GLY A 95 -19.34 -13.33 -9.91
C GLY A 95 -18.69 -11.96 -10.16
N GLY A 96 -19.45 -10.88 -9.96
CA GLY A 96 -18.96 -9.50 -10.05
C GLY A 96 -17.83 -9.21 -9.07
N VAL A 97 -17.98 -9.63 -7.81
CA VAL A 97 -16.93 -9.52 -6.78
C VAL A 97 -15.69 -10.32 -7.15
N MET A 98 -15.86 -11.53 -7.71
CA MET A 98 -14.74 -12.38 -8.12
C MET A 98 -13.94 -11.77 -9.28
N MET A 99 -14.61 -11.18 -10.27
CA MET A 99 -13.93 -10.48 -11.35
C MET A 99 -13.20 -9.22 -10.85
N ALA A 100 -13.80 -8.49 -9.91
CA ALA A 100 -13.15 -7.35 -9.28
C ALA A 100 -11.92 -7.75 -8.45
N SER A 101 -11.99 -8.85 -7.70
CA SER A 101 -10.87 -9.34 -6.90
C SER A 101 -9.68 -9.74 -7.77
N ALA A 102 -9.91 -10.26 -8.97
CA ALA A 102 -8.86 -10.54 -9.95
C ALA A 102 -8.10 -9.26 -10.36
N VAL A 103 -8.82 -8.16 -10.58
CA VAL A 103 -8.21 -6.85 -10.88
C VAL A 103 -7.45 -6.29 -9.68
N ILE A 104 -8.00 -6.44 -8.48
CA ILE A 104 -7.35 -6.03 -7.23
C ILE A 104 -6.07 -6.85 -6.99
N LEU A 105 -6.09 -8.15 -7.28
CA LEU A 105 -4.91 -9.02 -7.21
C LEU A 105 -3.77 -8.50 -8.12
N ILE A 106 -4.09 -8.03 -9.33
CA ILE A 106 -3.13 -7.38 -10.21
C ILE A 106 -2.61 -6.07 -9.59
N GLY A 107 -3.49 -5.24 -9.04
CA GLY A 107 -3.10 -4.02 -8.32
C GLY A 107 -2.13 -4.27 -7.16
N LEU A 108 -2.39 -5.30 -6.36
CA LEU A 108 -1.52 -5.70 -5.25
C LEU A 108 -0.20 -6.31 -5.73
N ALA A 109 -0.22 -7.07 -6.82
CA ALA A 109 0.95 -7.79 -7.31
C ALA A 109 1.90 -6.93 -8.16
N PHE A 110 1.38 -5.91 -8.85
CA PHE A 110 2.13 -5.05 -9.78
C PHE A 110 2.15 -3.56 -9.38
N GLY A 111 1.42 -3.17 -8.34
CA GLY A 111 1.21 -1.79 -7.91
C GLY A 111 -0.06 -1.18 -8.51
N PHE A 112 -0.69 -0.27 -7.76
CA PHE A 112 -1.92 0.39 -8.21
C PHE A 112 -1.66 1.44 -9.29
N GLU A 113 -0.51 2.12 -9.30
CA GLU A 113 -0.24 3.16 -10.29
C GLU A 113 -0.12 2.61 -11.73
N PRO A 114 0.61 1.52 -12.01
CA PRO A 114 0.56 0.86 -13.34
C PRO A 114 -0.84 0.31 -13.66
N THR A 115 -1.56 -0.19 -12.66
CA THR A 115 -2.89 -0.78 -12.84
C THR A 115 -3.92 0.29 -13.23
N GLN A 116 -3.85 1.48 -12.62
CA GLN A 116 -4.66 2.64 -12.96
C GLN A 116 -4.37 3.16 -14.37
N ARG A 117 -3.10 3.13 -14.82
CA ARG A 117 -2.78 3.46 -16.22
C ARG A 117 -3.41 2.48 -17.22
N TRP A 118 -3.61 1.23 -16.81
CA TRP A 118 -4.24 0.20 -17.65
C TRP A 118 -5.77 0.27 -17.62
N LEU A 119 -6.35 0.75 -16.53
CA LEU A 119 -7.79 0.87 -16.34
C LEU A 119 -8.26 2.28 -16.65
N ASP A 120 -8.98 2.46 -17.75
CA ASP A 120 -9.63 3.74 -18.04
C ASP A 120 -10.73 4.02 -17.00
N PRO A 121 -10.63 5.08 -16.17
CA PRO A 121 -11.64 5.44 -15.19
C PRO A 121 -13.02 5.66 -15.83
N ARG A 122 -13.06 6.17 -17.07
CA ARG A 122 -14.31 6.34 -17.82
C ARG A 122 -14.91 5.01 -18.24
N GLY A 123 -14.06 4.04 -18.63
CA GLY A 123 -14.49 2.68 -18.94
C GLY A 123 -15.11 2.01 -17.73
N LEU A 124 -14.52 2.19 -16.55
CA LEU A 124 -15.01 1.62 -15.31
C LEU A 124 -16.33 2.24 -14.84
N ALA A 125 -16.43 3.57 -14.91
CA ALA A 125 -17.70 4.27 -14.71
C ALA A 125 -18.74 3.85 -15.75
N GLY A 126 -18.33 3.66 -17.00
CA GLY A 126 -19.16 3.15 -18.08
C GLY A 126 -19.72 1.75 -17.79
N LEU A 127 -18.91 0.86 -17.22
CA LEU A 127 -19.33 -0.49 -16.81
C LEU A 127 -20.40 -0.43 -15.72
N PHE A 128 -20.21 0.43 -14.71
CA PHE A 128 -21.21 0.68 -13.68
C PHE A 128 -22.51 1.22 -14.24
N VAL A 129 -22.43 2.30 -15.04
CA VAL A 129 -23.59 2.97 -15.63
C VAL A 129 -24.34 2.04 -16.57
N LEU A 130 -23.62 1.27 -17.39
CA LEU A 130 -24.21 0.29 -18.31
C LEU A 130 -24.95 -0.80 -17.53
N GLY A 131 -24.33 -1.37 -16.50
CA GLY A 131 -24.97 -2.39 -15.67
C GLY A 131 -26.23 -1.86 -14.98
N ALA A 132 -26.16 -0.67 -14.38
CA ALA A 132 -27.30 -0.01 -13.74
C ALA A 132 -28.42 0.31 -14.73
N PHE A 133 -28.06 0.83 -15.91
CA PHE A 133 -28.99 1.17 -16.96
C PHE A 133 -29.70 -0.06 -17.53
N LEU A 134 -28.97 -1.15 -17.78
CA LEU A 134 -29.57 -2.40 -18.26
C LEU A 134 -30.50 -3.01 -17.21
N PHE A 135 -30.05 -3.14 -15.96
CA PHE A 135 -30.87 -3.67 -14.88
C PHE A 135 -32.13 -2.83 -14.65
N GLY A 136 -31.97 -1.51 -14.48
CA GLY A 136 -33.09 -0.59 -14.28
C GLY A 136 -34.01 -0.50 -15.48
N GLY A 137 -33.45 -0.55 -16.69
CA GLY A 137 -34.19 -0.58 -17.95
C GLY A 137 -35.08 -1.81 -18.04
N ILE A 138 -34.55 -3.01 -17.80
CA ILE A 138 -35.34 -4.26 -17.78
C ILE A 138 -36.44 -4.18 -16.72
N ALA A 139 -36.12 -3.68 -15.52
CA ALA A 139 -37.06 -3.56 -14.43
C ALA A 139 -38.24 -2.65 -14.77
N ILE A 140 -37.98 -1.48 -15.37
CA ILE A 140 -38.99 -0.44 -15.65
C ILE A 140 -39.74 -0.72 -16.96
N VAL A 141 -39.08 -1.22 -18.01
CA VAL A 141 -39.69 -1.51 -19.31
C VAL A 141 -40.74 -2.63 -19.23
N ALA A 142 -40.68 -3.50 -18.22
CA ALA A 142 -41.72 -4.49 -17.98
C ALA A 142 -43.11 -3.86 -17.75
N VAL A 143 -43.18 -2.68 -17.14
CA VAL A 143 -44.43 -1.99 -16.79
C VAL A 143 -45.26 -1.57 -18.01
N PRO A 144 -44.73 -0.80 -18.99
CA PRO A 144 -45.48 -0.44 -20.19
C PRO A 144 -45.83 -1.64 -21.08
N LEU A 145 -45.17 -2.80 -20.89
CA LEU A 145 -45.52 -4.07 -21.57
C LEU A 145 -46.66 -4.83 -20.88
N GLY A 146 -47.22 -4.29 -19.78
CA GLY A 146 -48.34 -4.87 -19.05
C GLY A 146 -47.94 -5.78 -17.88
N GLY A 147 -46.65 -5.85 -17.53
CA GLY A 147 -46.15 -6.56 -16.35
C GLY A 147 -45.93 -5.66 -15.14
N ALA A 148 -45.55 -6.26 -14.02
CA ALA A 148 -45.00 -5.60 -12.85
C ALA A 148 -43.51 -5.26 -13.05
N VAL A 149 -42.94 -4.49 -12.12
CA VAL A 149 -41.50 -4.18 -12.13
C VAL A 149 -40.70 -5.49 -12.06
N LEU A 150 -39.72 -5.63 -12.97
CA LEU A 150 -38.85 -6.82 -13.11
C LEU A 150 -39.59 -8.10 -13.52
N GLU A 151 -40.79 -7.99 -14.09
CA GLU A 151 -41.55 -9.14 -14.56
C GLU A 151 -41.02 -9.64 -15.91
N LEU A 152 -40.21 -10.71 -15.89
CA LEU A 152 -39.41 -11.12 -17.05
C LEU A 152 -40.19 -11.83 -18.17
N PHE A 153 -41.40 -12.34 -17.90
CA PHE A 153 -42.19 -13.09 -18.88
C PHE A 153 -42.81 -12.21 -19.97
N VAL A 154 -42.82 -10.89 -19.81
CA VAL A 154 -43.36 -9.95 -20.81
C VAL A 154 -42.38 -9.70 -21.97
N PHE A 155 -41.13 -10.13 -21.83
CA PHE A 155 -40.10 -9.99 -22.86
C PHE A 155 -40.16 -11.17 -23.86
N PRO A 156 -39.71 -10.97 -25.11
CA PRO A 156 -39.80 -11.99 -26.16
C PRO A 156 -38.79 -13.15 -26.04
N LEU A 157 -37.85 -13.07 -25.10
CA LEU A 157 -36.84 -14.10 -24.84
C LEU A 157 -37.34 -15.09 -23.78
N SER A 158 -36.65 -16.23 -23.66
CA SER A 158 -36.92 -17.16 -22.57
C SER A 158 -36.65 -16.50 -21.21
N VAL A 159 -37.37 -16.91 -20.16
CA VAL A 159 -37.15 -16.38 -18.80
C VAL A 159 -35.71 -16.65 -18.35
N GLU A 160 -35.15 -17.81 -18.72
CA GLU A 160 -33.77 -18.16 -18.40
C GLU A 160 -32.77 -17.17 -19.03
N ASP A 161 -32.95 -16.82 -20.31
CA ASP A 161 -32.07 -15.86 -20.99
C ASP A 161 -32.22 -14.45 -20.43
N MET A 162 -33.45 -14.06 -20.06
CA MET A 162 -33.70 -12.78 -19.39
C MET A 162 -33.03 -12.70 -18.03
N VAL A 163 -33.09 -13.78 -17.23
CA VAL A 163 -32.40 -13.83 -15.93
C VAL A 163 -30.89 -13.75 -16.14
N LYS A 164 -30.31 -14.48 -17.10
CA LYS A 164 -28.88 -14.40 -17.42
C LYS A 164 -28.46 -12.98 -17.83
N LEU A 165 -29.29 -12.28 -18.59
CA LEU A 165 -29.02 -10.90 -19.00
C LEU A 165 -29.04 -9.94 -17.81
N VAL A 166 -30.01 -10.10 -16.91
CA VAL A 166 -30.06 -9.39 -15.62
C VAL A 166 -28.82 -9.71 -14.78
N GLU A 167 -28.39 -10.97 -14.73
CA GLU A 167 -27.20 -11.37 -13.97
C GLU A 167 -25.93 -10.72 -14.52
N VAL A 168 -25.75 -10.70 -15.84
CA VAL A 168 -24.61 -10.01 -16.48
C VAL A 168 -24.63 -8.51 -16.20
N ALA A 169 -25.81 -7.87 -16.25
CA ALA A 169 -25.95 -6.44 -15.93
C ALA A 169 -25.55 -6.14 -14.48
N ILE A 170 -26.02 -6.94 -13.52
CA ILE A 170 -25.66 -6.78 -12.11
C ILE A 170 -24.17 -7.07 -11.89
N ALA A 171 -23.61 -8.11 -12.52
CA ALA A 171 -22.19 -8.44 -12.36
C ALA A 171 -21.28 -7.31 -12.87
N ALA A 172 -21.61 -6.71 -14.03
CA ALA A 172 -20.91 -5.54 -14.55
C ALA A 172 -20.99 -4.34 -13.59
N LEU A 173 -22.19 -4.05 -13.06
CA LEU A 173 -22.41 -3.01 -12.05
C LEU A 173 -21.52 -3.24 -10.84
N VAL A 174 -21.54 -4.44 -10.27
CA VAL A 174 -20.82 -4.80 -9.04
C VAL A 174 -19.31 -4.73 -9.26
N SER A 175 -18.80 -5.31 -10.36
CA SER A 175 -17.38 -5.23 -10.69
C SER A 175 -16.91 -3.78 -10.86
N GLY A 176 -17.67 -2.96 -11.60
CA GLY A 176 -17.33 -1.55 -11.82
C GLY A 176 -17.24 -0.76 -10.51
N VAL A 177 -18.22 -0.93 -9.61
CA VAL A 177 -18.22 -0.26 -8.30
C VAL A 177 -17.03 -0.70 -7.45
N ILE A 178 -16.79 -2.00 -7.31
CA ILE A 178 -15.74 -2.49 -6.41
C ILE A 178 -14.35 -2.06 -6.90
N ILE A 179 -14.07 -2.24 -8.19
CA ILE A 179 -12.78 -1.83 -8.76
C ILE A 179 -12.63 -0.30 -8.62
N GLY A 180 -13.68 0.46 -8.91
CA GLY A 180 -13.65 1.93 -8.85
C GLY A 180 -13.40 2.44 -7.44
N LEU A 181 -14.06 1.85 -6.43
CA LEU A 181 -13.85 2.19 -5.03
C LEU A 181 -12.43 1.86 -4.57
N VAL A 182 -11.89 0.69 -4.95
CA VAL A 182 -10.53 0.31 -4.54
C VAL A 182 -9.49 1.20 -5.19
N ILE A 183 -9.64 1.55 -6.46
CA ILE A 183 -8.74 2.48 -7.14
C ILE A 183 -8.82 3.87 -6.54
N TRP A 184 -10.03 4.37 -6.28
CA TRP A 184 -10.22 5.67 -5.65
C TRP A 184 -9.59 5.71 -4.25
N LEU A 185 -9.75 4.64 -3.47
CA LEU A 185 -9.10 4.49 -2.17
C LEU A 185 -7.57 4.50 -2.32
N ALA A 186 -7.03 3.70 -3.24
CA ALA A 186 -5.59 3.61 -3.47
C ALA A 186 -4.97 4.95 -3.91
N ALA A 187 -5.66 5.69 -4.79
CA ALA A 187 -5.22 7.03 -5.21
C ALA A 187 -5.28 8.06 -4.06
N GLY A 188 -6.25 7.93 -3.15
CA GLY A 188 -6.33 8.75 -1.95
C GLY A 188 -5.14 8.60 -1.01
N TYR A 189 -4.67 7.36 -0.82
CA TYR A 189 -3.46 7.08 -0.01
C TYR A 189 -2.20 7.72 -0.61
N GLU A 190 -2.01 7.61 -1.93
CA GLU A 190 -0.82 8.16 -2.60
C GLU A 190 -0.74 9.69 -2.49
N LYS A 191 -1.89 10.37 -2.51
CA LYS A 191 -1.95 11.82 -2.33
C LYS A 191 -1.61 12.25 -0.90
N ALA A 192 -2.13 11.54 0.10
CA ALA A 192 -1.87 11.85 1.51
C ALA A 192 -0.39 11.66 1.89
N GLU A 193 0.29 10.68 1.30
CA GLU A 193 1.72 10.44 1.52
C GLU A 193 2.60 11.53 0.88
N LYS A 194 2.23 12.04 -0.30
CA LYS A 194 2.94 13.15 -0.96
C LYS A 194 2.73 14.49 -0.23
N ASP A 195 1.51 14.77 0.21
CA ASP A 195 1.18 16.03 0.89
C ASP A 195 1.76 16.08 2.33
N GLY A 196 2.03 14.94 2.97
CA GLY A 196 2.60 14.85 4.32
C GLY A 196 4.14 14.79 4.39
N GLY A 197 4.82 14.68 3.25
CA GLY A 197 6.29 14.65 3.15
C GLY A 197 6.94 16.01 2.90
N ASP A 198 6.17 17.04 2.52
CA ASP A 198 6.67 18.40 2.25
C ASP A 198 6.75 19.28 3.53
N ASP A 199 6.24 18.78 4.68
CA ASP A 199 6.17 19.49 5.96
C ASP A 199 7.14 18.92 7.03
N ALA A 200 8.04 18.00 6.67
CA ALA A 200 8.99 17.34 7.58
C ALA A 200 10.44 17.76 7.35
#